data_AF-A0A7J9LPL7-F1
#
_entry.id   AF-A0A7J9LPL7-F1
#
_cell.length_a   1.000
_cell.length_b   1.000
_cell.length_c   1.000
_cell.angle_alpha   90.00
_cell.angle_beta   90.00
_cell.angle_gamma   90.00
#
_symmetry.space_group_name_H-M   'P 1'
#
loop_
_entity.id
_entity.type
_entity.pdbx_description
1 polymer ?
#
loop_
_entity_poly.entity_id
_entity_poly.type
_entity_poly.pdbx_seq_one_letter_code
_entity_poly.pdbx_strand_id
1 'polypeptide(L)'
;MPIRNIAVGRPEEAVQTDALKAALAEFISTLIFVFAGSGSGMAFNKLTDNGATTPAGLVAASLAHGLGLFVAVSVGANISGGHVNPAVTFGAFVGGNISLLRGILYWIAQLLGSTVACLLLKFATSDM
;
A
#
# COMPACT_ATOMS: atom_id res chain seq x y z
N MET A 1 17.47 3.29 -21.78
CA MET A 1 18.46 3.78 -20.79
C MET A 1 19.06 2.54 -20.13
N PRO A 2 20.39 2.34 -20.07
CA PRO A 2 20.93 1.13 -19.45
C PRO A 2 20.68 1.20 -17.94
N ILE A 3 20.20 0.10 -17.34
CA ILE A 3 20.02 -0.07 -15.89
C ILE A 3 21.41 0.07 -15.27
N ARG A 4 21.74 1.26 -14.75
CA ARG A 4 23.14 1.61 -14.53
C ARG A 4 23.66 1.31 -13.13
N ASN A 5 22.82 1.04 -12.12
CA ASN A 5 23.27 0.64 -10.79
C ASN A 5 22.12 0.02 -9.95
N ILE A 6 22.05 -1.31 -9.89
CA ILE A 6 21.24 -1.99 -8.87
C ILE A 6 22.04 -1.96 -7.56
N ALA A 7 21.52 -1.27 -6.55
CA ALA A 7 22.18 -1.16 -5.24
C ALA A 7 21.60 -2.16 -4.25
N VAL A 8 22.44 -2.99 -3.62
CA VAL A 8 21.98 -3.87 -2.53
C VAL A 8 21.61 -3.06 -1.29
N GLY A 9 22.33 -1.97 -1.02
CA GLY A 9 22.20 -1.19 0.21
C GLY A 9 23.20 -1.66 1.27
N ARG A 10 23.35 -0.87 2.34
CA ARG A 10 24.21 -1.21 3.49
C ARG A 10 23.33 -1.59 4.69
N PRO A 11 23.72 -2.55 5.56
CA PRO A 11 22.90 -2.93 6.72
C PRO A 11 22.52 -1.74 7.62
N GLU A 12 23.42 -0.76 7.76
CA GLU A 12 23.21 0.49 8.49
C GLU A 12 22.03 1.31 7.96
N GLU A 13 21.70 1.19 6.67
CA GLU A 13 20.56 1.87 6.06
C GLU A 13 19.25 1.50 6.75
N ALA A 14 19.12 0.26 7.21
CA ALA A 14 17.88 -0.22 7.82
C ALA A 14 17.56 0.40 9.18
N VAL A 15 18.55 0.99 9.84
CA VAL A 15 18.39 1.67 11.13
C VAL A 15 18.45 3.19 11.00
N GLN A 16 18.64 3.72 9.79
CA GLN A 16 18.62 5.16 9.57
C GLN A 16 17.22 5.72 9.78
N THR A 17 17.15 6.87 10.46
CA THR A 17 15.90 7.56 10.78
C THR A 17 15.04 7.81 9.53
N ASP A 18 15.65 8.15 8.40
CA ASP A 18 14.90 8.42 7.17
C ASP A 18 14.33 7.14 6.54
N ALA A 19 15.05 6.02 6.64
CA ALA A 19 14.53 4.73 6.20
C ALA A 19 13.37 4.25 7.09
N LEU A 20 13.46 4.45 8.41
CA LEU A 20 12.39 4.13 9.35
C LEU A 20 11.15 5.01 9.15
N LYS A 21 11.35 6.32 8.95
CA LYS A 21 10.25 7.25 8.60
C LYS A 21 9.57 6.84 7.30
N ALA A 22 10.35 6.47 6.29
CA ALA A 22 9.82 6.01 5.01
C ALA A 22 9.06 4.68 5.14
N ALA A 23 9.57 3.72 5.90
CA ALA A 23 8.86 2.48 6.19
C ALA A 23 7.54 2.73 6.93
N LEU A 24 7.52 3.64 7.93
CA LEU A 24 6.29 4.03 8.61
C LEU A 24 5.30 4.71 7.65
N ALA A 25 5.78 5.57 6.76
CA ALA A 25 4.93 6.20 5.74
C ALA A 25 4.31 5.16 4.81
N GLU A 26 5.09 4.18 4.32
CA GLU A 26 4.56 3.06 3.51
C GLU A 26 3.52 2.23 4.28
N PHE A 27 3.75 1.94 5.56
CA PHE A 27 2.78 1.23 6.40
C PHE A 27 1.45 2.00 6.48
N ILE A 28 1.49 3.30 6.82
CA ILE A 28 0.29 4.13 6.95
C ILE A 28 -0.42 4.29 5.60
N SER A 29 0.32 4.57 4.53
CA SER A 29 -0.22 4.72 3.18
C SER A 29 -0.90 3.44 2.71
N THR A 30 -0.26 2.27 2.86
CA THR A 30 -0.88 1.00 2.45
C THR A 30 -2.07 0.65 3.33
N LEU A 31 -2.05 0.98 4.63
CA LEU A 31 -3.21 0.83 5.50
C LEU A 31 -4.40 1.64 4.96
N ILE A 32 -4.21 2.92 4.65
CA ILE A 32 -5.27 3.79 4.10
C ILE A 32 -5.81 3.22 2.78
N PHE A 33 -4.92 2.85 1.87
CA PHE A 33 -5.29 2.31 0.55
C PHE A 33 -6.12 1.03 0.67
N VAL A 34 -5.65 0.05 1.45
CA VAL A 34 -6.32 -1.26 1.59
C VAL A 34 -7.62 -1.11 2.38
N PHE A 35 -7.64 -0.29 3.44
CA PHE A 35 -8.86 -0.08 4.22
C PHE A 35 -9.99 0.50 3.36
N ALA A 36 -9.69 1.54 2.55
CA ALA A 36 -10.67 2.13 1.65
C ALA A 36 -11.07 1.17 0.51
N GLY A 37 -10.09 0.53 -0.12
CA GLY A 37 -10.30 -0.38 -1.25
C GLY A 37 -11.11 -1.61 -0.86
N SER A 38 -10.61 -2.41 0.08
CA SER A 38 -11.29 -3.63 0.55
C SER A 38 -12.59 -3.31 1.29
N GLY A 39 -12.62 -2.23 2.07
CA GLY A 39 -13.82 -1.78 2.77
C GLY A 39 -14.97 -1.44 1.82
N SER A 40 -14.69 -0.92 0.63
CA SER A 40 -15.73 -0.66 -0.38
C SER A 40 -16.42 -1.94 -0.86
N GLY A 41 -15.68 -3.06 -0.98
CA GLY A 41 -16.25 -4.36 -1.34
C GLY A 41 -17.13 -4.92 -0.22
N MET A 42 -16.68 -4.82 1.03
CA MET A 42 -17.49 -5.21 2.19
C MET A 42 -18.76 -4.37 2.31
N ALA A 43 -18.65 -3.06 2.08
CA ALA A 43 -19.80 -2.16 2.05
C ALA A 43 -20.80 -2.53 0.96
N PHE A 44 -20.32 -2.85 -0.25
CA PHE A 44 -21.19 -3.34 -1.32
C PHE A 44 -21.93 -4.61 -0.92
N ASN A 45 -21.23 -5.63 -0.42
CA ASN A 45 -21.83 -6.89 0.03
C ASN A 45 -22.90 -6.65 1.10
N LYS A 46 -22.66 -5.73 2.04
CA LYS A 46 -23.64 -5.39 3.07
C LYS A 46 -24.88 -4.71 2.49
N LEU A 47 -24.70 -3.76 1.57
CA LEU A 47 -25.80 -3.01 0.97
C LEU A 47 -26.67 -3.85 0.04
N THR A 48 -26.13 -4.94 -0.51
CA THR A 48 -26.80 -5.81 -1.47
C THR A 48 -27.19 -7.17 -0.91
N ASP A 49 -26.99 -7.40 0.39
CA ASP A 49 -27.21 -8.70 1.05
C ASP A 49 -26.46 -9.86 0.35
N ASN A 50 -25.16 -9.66 0.13
CA ASN A 50 -24.27 -10.57 -0.62
C ASN A 50 -24.73 -10.85 -2.06
N GLY A 51 -25.42 -9.89 -2.68
CA GLY A 51 -25.79 -9.96 -4.09
C GLY A 51 -24.58 -9.99 -5.03
N ALA A 52 -24.79 -10.52 -6.24
CA ALA A 52 -23.74 -10.58 -7.26
C ALA A 52 -23.21 -9.18 -7.62
N THR A 53 -21.92 -9.12 -8.00
CA THR A 53 -21.29 -7.88 -8.46
C THR A 53 -22.06 -7.27 -9.63
N THR A 54 -22.45 -6.01 -9.50
CA THR A 54 -23.11 -5.23 -10.55
C THR A 54 -22.14 -4.22 -11.17
N PRO A 55 -22.44 -3.66 -12.36
CA PRO A 55 -21.65 -2.56 -12.92
C PRO A 55 -21.51 -1.38 -11.95
N ALA A 56 -22.55 -1.06 -11.18
CA ALA A 56 -22.50 -0.01 -10.16
C ALA A 56 -21.53 -0.38 -9.02
N GLY A 57 -21.54 -1.63 -8.55
CA GLY A 57 -20.58 -2.13 -7.56
C GLY A 57 -19.13 -2.07 -8.06
N LEU A 58 -18.90 -2.43 -9.32
CA LEU A 58 -17.59 -2.34 -9.94
C LEU A 58 -17.09 -0.89 -10.04
N VAL A 59 -17.94 0.05 -10.44
CA VAL A 59 -17.60 1.48 -10.47
C VAL A 59 -17.27 2.00 -9.07
N ALA A 60 -18.07 1.65 -8.05
CA ALA A 60 -17.83 2.06 -6.67
C ALA A 60 -16.48 1.54 -6.15
N ALA A 61 -16.20 0.25 -6.35
CA ALA A 61 -14.92 -0.35 -5.94
C ALA A 61 -13.72 0.26 -6.69
N SER A 62 -13.88 0.57 -7.98
CA SER A 62 -12.83 1.18 -8.81
C SER A 62 -12.51 2.60 -8.36
N LEU A 63 -13.54 3.40 -8.07
CA LEU A 63 -13.37 4.75 -7.55
C LEU A 63 -12.75 4.74 -6.14
N ALA A 64 -13.19 3.83 -5.26
CA ALA A 64 -12.63 3.69 -3.93
C ALA A 64 -11.12 3.34 -3.96
N HIS A 65 -10.72 2.38 -4.81
CA HIS A 65 -9.31 2.06 -4.99
C HIS A 65 -8.52 3.21 -5.62
N GLY A 66 -9.05 3.84 -6.68
CA GLY A 66 -8.37 4.93 -7.37
C GLY A 66 -8.13 6.15 -6.48
N LEU A 67 -9.18 6.63 -5.81
CA LEU A 67 -9.09 7.76 -4.88
C LEU A 67 -8.31 7.41 -3.61
N GLY A 68 -8.50 6.19 -3.07
CA GLY A 68 -7.75 5.70 -1.92
C GLY A 68 -6.25 5.62 -2.20
N LEU A 69 -5.87 5.11 -3.37
CA LEU A 69 -4.48 5.07 -3.80
C LEU A 69 -3.92 6.47 -4.04
N PHE A 70 -4.69 7.36 -4.69
CA PHE A 70 -4.29 8.75 -4.90
C PHE A 70 -3.93 9.44 -3.58
N VAL A 71 -4.78 9.30 -2.55
CA VAL A 71 -4.50 9.87 -1.22
C VAL A 71 -3.30 9.18 -0.57
N ALA A 72 -3.25 7.85 -0.58
CA ALA A 72 -2.17 7.08 0.02
C ALA A 72 -0.79 7.42 -0.55
N VAL A 73 -0.69 7.58 -1.87
CA VAL A 73 0.53 8.03 -2.54
C VAL A 73 0.84 9.47 -2.15
N SER A 74 -0.16 10.37 -2.19
CA SER A 74 0.04 11.81 -1.90
C SER A 74 0.59 12.07 -0.50
N VAL A 75 0.12 11.34 0.52
CA VAL A 75 0.60 11.51 1.90
C VAL A 75 2.00 10.91 2.12
N GLY A 76 2.39 9.91 1.34
CA GLY A 76 3.70 9.26 1.41
C GLY A 76 4.77 9.84 0.47
N ALA A 77 4.36 10.62 -0.54
CA ALA A 77 5.22 11.04 -1.65
C ALA A 77 6.53 11.71 -1.22
N ASN A 78 6.45 12.66 -0.30
CA ASN A 78 7.62 13.43 0.17
C ASN A 78 8.41 12.75 1.30
N ILE A 79 8.02 11.54 1.71
CA ILE A 79 8.66 10.81 2.81
C ILE A 79 9.27 9.49 2.31
N SER A 80 8.47 8.66 1.65
CA SER A 80 8.89 7.35 1.12
C SER A 80 8.98 7.31 -0.40
N GLY A 81 8.40 8.29 -1.10
CA GLY A 81 8.11 8.19 -2.53
C GLY A 81 6.72 7.63 -2.81
N GLY A 82 5.97 7.22 -1.78
CA GLY A 82 4.58 6.77 -1.90
C GLY A 82 4.42 5.57 -2.83
N HIS A 83 5.17 4.49 -2.60
CA HIS A 83 5.09 3.30 -3.44
C HIS A 83 3.79 2.53 -3.19
N VAL A 84 3.44 2.32 -1.92
CA VAL A 84 2.19 1.71 -1.42
C VAL A 84 1.96 0.26 -1.91
N ASN A 85 2.88 -0.28 -2.71
CA ASN A 85 2.72 -1.49 -3.49
C ASN A 85 4.08 -2.19 -3.68
N PRO A 86 4.18 -3.50 -3.32
CA PRO A 86 5.40 -4.26 -3.50
C PRO A 86 5.90 -4.33 -4.95
N ALA A 87 4.99 -4.40 -5.93
CA ALA A 87 5.34 -4.42 -7.35
C ALA A 87 5.90 -3.08 -7.84
N VAL A 88 5.35 -1.96 -7.35
CA VAL A 88 5.91 -0.62 -7.62
C VAL A 88 7.30 -0.49 -7.02
N THR A 89 7.47 -0.97 -5.78
CA THR A 89 8.77 -0.99 -5.10
C THR A 89 9.78 -1.84 -5.83
N PHE A 90 9.37 -3.01 -6.34
CA PHE A 90 10.22 -3.86 -7.15
C PHE A 90 10.62 -3.18 -8.47
N GLY A 91 9.67 -2.54 -9.16
CA GLY A 91 9.96 -1.77 -10.38
C GLY A 91 10.93 -0.62 -10.13
N ALA A 92 10.76 0.11 -9.02
CA ALA A 92 11.68 1.15 -8.59
C ALA A 92 13.09 0.60 -8.32
N PHE A 93 13.19 -0.59 -7.71
CA PHE A 93 14.47 -1.28 -7.46
C PHE A 93 15.16 -1.69 -8.77
N VAL A 94 14.44 -2.34 -9.68
CA VAL A 94 14.96 -2.71 -11.01
C VAL A 94 15.38 -1.46 -11.80
N GLY A 95 14.66 -0.36 -11.62
CA GLY A 95 15.00 0.94 -12.19
C GLY A 95 16.17 1.67 -11.51
N GLY A 96 16.73 1.14 -10.41
CA GLY A 96 17.83 1.76 -9.66
C GLY A 96 17.44 2.98 -8.80
N ASN A 97 16.15 3.14 -8.47
CA ASN A 97 15.62 4.27 -7.70
C ASN A 97 15.53 4.01 -6.18
N ILE A 98 15.75 2.77 -5.76
CA ILE A 98 15.76 2.35 -4.35
C ILE A 98 16.75 1.19 -4.18
N SER A 99 17.38 1.08 -3.00
CA SER A 99 18.23 -0.07 -2.68
C SER A 99 17.38 -1.32 -2.39
N LEU A 100 17.96 -2.52 -2.52
CA LEU A 100 17.29 -3.77 -2.19
C LEU A 100 16.86 -3.79 -0.71
N LEU A 101 17.76 -3.41 0.20
CA LEU A 101 17.47 -3.39 1.64
C LEU A 101 16.31 -2.46 1.97
N ARG A 102 16.28 -1.24 1.41
CA ARG A 102 15.16 -0.32 1.63
C ARG A 102 13.87 -0.81 0.96
N GLY A 103 13.99 -1.46 -0.20
CA GLY A 103 12.86 -2.14 -0.85
C GLY A 103 12.24 -3.25 0.01
N ILE A 104 13.06 -4.06 0.70
CA ILE A 104 12.60 -5.08 1.63
C ILE A 104 11.87 -4.45 2.82
N LEU A 105 12.40 -3.35 3.38
CA LEU A 105 11.70 -2.61 4.45
C LEU A 105 10.34 -2.09 4.00
N TYR A 106 10.25 -1.58 2.77
CA TYR A 106 8.98 -1.13 2.19
C TYR A 106 8.01 -2.30 2.04
N TRP A 107 8.45 -3.46 1.55
CA TRP A 107 7.60 -4.65 1.44
C TRP A 107 7.06 -5.10 2.80
N ILE A 108 7.91 -5.17 3.82
CA ILE A 108 7.49 -5.53 5.18
C ILE A 108 6.43 -4.53 5.67
N ALA A 109 6.70 -3.23 5.54
CA ALA A 109 5.77 -2.18 5.94
C ALA A 109 4.43 -2.24 5.19
N GLN A 110 4.46 -2.40 3.87
CA GLN A 110 3.27 -2.49 3.02
C GLN A 110 2.42 -3.72 3.38
N LEU A 111 3.05 -4.89 3.57
CA LEU A 111 2.36 -6.12 3.94
C LEU A 111 1.74 -6.03 5.34
N LEU A 112 2.44 -5.41 6.30
CA LEU A 112 1.90 -5.17 7.64
C LEU A 112 0.76 -4.15 7.59
N GLY A 113 0.89 -3.06 6.82
CA GLY A 113 -0.15 -2.04 6.66
C GLY A 113 -1.43 -2.61 6.07
N SER A 114 -1.30 -3.42 5.02
CA SER A 114 -2.41 -4.18 4.42
C SER A 114 -3.07 -5.13 5.42
N THR A 115 -2.26 -5.90 6.16
CA THR A 115 -2.77 -6.84 7.17
C THR A 115 -3.55 -6.13 8.26
N VAL A 116 -3.00 -5.04 8.81
CA VAL A 116 -3.66 -4.23 9.84
C VAL A 116 -4.94 -3.60 9.31
N ALA A 117 -4.97 -3.12 8.07
CA ALA A 117 -6.20 -2.61 7.46
C ALA A 117 -7.32 -3.67 7.43
N CYS A 118 -7.00 -4.90 6.99
CA CYS A 118 -7.97 -5.99 6.99
C CYS A 118 -8.45 -6.37 8.39
N LEU A 119 -7.55 -6.39 9.39
CA LEU A 119 -7.92 -6.66 10.79
C LEU A 119 -8.83 -5.56 11.35
N LEU A 120 -8.53 -4.29 11.05
CA LEU A 120 -9.35 -3.16 11.45
C LEU A 120 -10.72 -3.17 10.79
N LEU A 121 -10.80 -3.51 9.49
CA LEU A 121 -12.07 -3.69 8.79
C LEU A 121 -12.90 -4.79 9.44
N LYS A 122 -12.29 -5.96 9.68
CA LYS A 122 -12.94 -7.10 10.35
C LYS A 122 -13.50 -6.70 11.72
N PHE A 123 -12.69 -6.02 12.53
CA PHE A 123 -13.13 -5.51 13.84
C PHE A 123 -14.27 -4.48 13.72
N ALA A 124 -14.10 -3.47 12.87
CA ALA A 124 -15.06 -2.36 12.72
C ALA A 124 -16.40 -2.80 12.10
N THR A 125 -16.41 -3.90 11.36
CA THR A 125 -17.61 -4.46 10.70
C THR A 125 -18.19 -5.65 11.44
N SER A 126 -17.68 -5.99 12.63
CA SER A 126 -18.15 -7.12 13.46
C SER A 126 -18.06 -8.48 12.74
N ASP A 127 -16.90 -8.79 12.16
CA ASP A 127 -16.58 -10.05 11.48
C ASP A 127 -17.45 -10.38 10.25
N MET A 128 -18.05 -9.36 9.63
CA MET A 128 -18.76 -9.49 8.36
C MET A 128 -17.86 -9.88 7.19
#